data_AF-A0A7S3DZ41-F1
#
_entry.id   AF-A0A7S3DZ41-F1
#
_cell.length_a   1.000
_cell.length_b   1.000
_cell.length_c   1.000
_cell.angle_alpha   90.00
_cell.angle_beta   90.00
_cell.angle_gamma   90.00
#
_symmetry.space_group_name_H-M   'P 1'
#
loop_
_entity.id
_entity.type
_entity.pdbx_description
1 polymer ?
#
loop_
_entity_poly.entity_id
_entity_poly.type
_entity_poly.pdbx_seq_one_letter_code
_entity_poly.pdbx_strand_id
1 'polypeptide(L)'
;DRPEVFLGIADAFYESGEVKSALKFYQKLVGIKNYDEMALYVKMAECQERSESLDDAKQTYRTILSRIRPNTVEHLEVSILLAELLDKCSDTEEVLQVLDKLEQAAPIEIDDMENRVQKKICNVYKREALLNYKHGRHERFVGIMLPILLFVWPQSKAYYQAKASLRRGKAEKKDGKRRRRTMSQHVKILIFAEEEQFKMTIDCVTWLIQTRRMREVRALVDCAKASLRVNAVRVKKNALGFLS
;
A
#
# COMPACT_ATOMS: atom_id res chain seq x y z
N ASP A 1 -23.14 23.57 -18.03
CA ASP A 1 -23.21 22.15 -17.61
C ASP A 1 -22.92 22.01 -16.13
N ARG A 2 -23.48 20.99 -15.47
CA ARG A 2 -23.23 20.68 -14.04
C ARG A 2 -22.19 19.56 -13.96
N PRO A 3 -20.91 19.86 -13.71
CA PRO A 3 -19.83 18.85 -13.72
C PRO A 3 -20.07 17.71 -12.71
N GLU A 4 -20.75 18.00 -11.60
CA GLU A 4 -21.16 17.03 -10.59
C GLU A 4 -22.01 15.90 -11.21
N VAL A 5 -22.88 16.26 -12.15
CA VAL A 5 -23.78 15.31 -12.84
C VAL A 5 -22.98 14.42 -13.78
N PHE A 6 -22.01 14.99 -14.51
CA PHE A 6 -21.14 14.17 -15.36
C PHE A 6 -20.29 13.21 -14.55
N LEU A 7 -19.74 13.64 -13.40
CA LEU A 7 -19.00 12.76 -12.50
C LEU A 7 -19.87 11.61 -11.98
N GLY A 8 -21.08 11.92 -11.49
CA GLY A 8 -22.00 10.91 -10.98
C GLY A 8 -22.43 9.89 -12.05
N ILE A 9 -22.67 10.34 -13.29
CA ILE A 9 -22.99 9.44 -14.41
C ILE A 9 -21.77 8.60 -14.80
N ALA A 10 -20.57 9.20 -14.85
CA ALA A 10 -19.35 8.48 -15.17
C ALA A 10 -19.06 7.38 -14.15
N ASP A 11 -19.20 7.69 -12.86
CA ASP A 11 -19.02 6.72 -11.76
C ASP A 11 -20.03 5.58 -11.84
N ALA A 12 -21.31 5.88 -12.13
CA ALA A 12 -22.32 4.85 -12.31
C ALA A 12 -21.99 3.89 -13.48
N PHE A 13 -21.53 4.41 -14.62
CA PHE A 13 -21.09 3.57 -15.74
C PHE A 13 -19.80 2.79 -15.42
N TYR A 14 -18.89 3.39 -14.67
CA TYR A 14 -17.65 2.72 -14.25
C TYR A 14 -17.95 1.51 -13.36
N GLU A 15 -18.85 1.68 -12.39
CA GLU A 15 -19.30 0.65 -11.45
C GLU A 15 -20.12 -0.44 -12.14
N SER A 16 -20.92 -0.09 -13.16
CA SER A 16 -21.65 -1.09 -13.97
C SER A 16 -20.76 -1.87 -14.95
N GLY A 17 -19.50 -1.45 -15.12
CA GLY A 17 -18.55 -2.07 -16.05
C GLY A 17 -18.62 -1.54 -17.48
N GLU A 18 -19.47 -0.57 -17.77
CA GLU A 18 -19.57 0.12 -19.06
C GLU A 18 -18.45 1.16 -19.23
N VAL A 19 -17.20 0.70 -19.20
CA VAL A 19 -16.01 1.57 -19.11
C VAL A 19 -15.83 2.53 -20.28
N LYS A 20 -16.30 2.17 -21.49
CA LYS A 20 -16.28 3.08 -22.66
C LYS A 20 -17.26 4.25 -22.50
N SER A 21 -18.42 4.00 -21.88
CA SER A 21 -19.41 5.03 -21.57
C SER A 21 -18.88 5.94 -20.47
N ALA A 22 -18.34 5.35 -19.39
CA ALA A 22 -17.71 6.08 -18.29
C ALA A 22 -16.62 7.04 -18.78
N LEU A 23 -15.71 6.56 -19.65
CA LEU A 23 -14.63 7.37 -20.21
C LEU A 23 -15.13 8.62 -20.94
N LYS A 24 -16.21 8.51 -21.73
CA LYS A 24 -16.80 9.66 -22.43
C LYS A 24 -17.28 10.74 -21.46
N PHE A 25 -17.79 10.36 -20.29
CA PHE A 25 -18.24 11.32 -19.28
C PHE A 25 -17.07 11.89 -18.48
N TYR A 26 -16.07 11.08 -18.13
CA TYR A 26 -14.84 11.60 -17.51
C TYR A 26 -14.11 12.60 -18.41
N GLN A 27 -14.05 12.37 -19.72
CA GLN A 27 -13.44 13.31 -20.67
C GLN A 27 -14.10 14.70 -20.66
N LYS A 28 -15.40 14.79 -20.35
CA LYS A 28 -16.11 16.08 -20.22
C LYS A 28 -15.69 16.87 -18.98
N LEU A 29 -15.02 16.26 -18.02
CA LEU A 29 -14.53 16.90 -16.80
C LEU A 29 -13.13 17.49 -16.95
N VAL A 30 -12.41 17.11 -18.02
CA VAL A 30 -11.06 17.62 -18.30
C VAL A 30 -11.11 19.12 -18.52
N GLY A 31 -10.20 19.85 -17.86
CA GLY A 31 -10.14 21.31 -17.87
C GLY A 31 -11.20 22.03 -17.02
N ILE A 32 -12.13 21.30 -16.39
CA ILE A 32 -13.06 21.89 -15.44
C ILE A 32 -12.38 22.04 -14.07
N LYS A 33 -12.32 23.27 -13.57
CA LYS A 33 -11.74 23.60 -12.27
C LYS A 33 -12.35 22.74 -11.15
N ASN A 34 -11.52 22.23 -10.24
CA ASN A 34 -11.85 21.29 -9.14
C ASN A 34 -12.24 19.86 -9.57
N TYR A 35 -12.27 19.56 -10.87
CA TYR A 35 -12.51 18.20 -11.38
C TYR A 35 -11.33 17.68 -12.21
N ASP A 36 -10.55 18.59 -12.81
CA ASP A 36 -9.30 18.28 -13.52
C ASP A 36 -8.15 17.95 -12.55
N GLU A 37 -8.35 16.92 -11.73
CA GLU A 37 -7.44 16.47 -10.67
C GLU A 37 -6.94 15.04 -10.93
N MET A 38 -5.90 14.61 -10.21
CA MET A 38 -5.29 13.28 -10.38
C MET A 38 -6.31 12.13 -10.39
N ALA A 39 -7.30 12.18 -9.49
CA ALA A 39 -8.33 11.14 -9.38
C ALA A 39 -9.13 10.93 -10.68
N LEU A 40 -9.36 12.00 -11.46
CA LEU A 40 -10.03 11.91 -12.76
C LEU A 40 -9.18 11.13 -13.76
N TYR A 41 -7.90 11.48 -13.88
CA TYR A 41 -6.99 10.84 -14.84
C TYR A 41 -6.74 9.37 -14.49
N VAL A 42 -6.66 9.02 -13.20
CA VAL A 42 -6.57 7.61 -12.79
C VAL A 42 -7.81 6.84 -13.23
N LYS A 43 -9.02 7.35 -12.98
CA LYS A 43 -10.26 6.69 -13.43
C LYS A 43 -10.33 6.58 -14.97
N MET A 44 -9.88 7.59 -15.70
CA MET A 44 -9.79 7.54 -17.16
C MET A 44 -8.82 6.45 -17.64
N ALA A 45 -7.64 6.37 -17.05
CA ALA A 45 -6.65 5.35 -17.37
C ALA A 45 -7.16 3.94 -17.04
N GLU A 46 -7.82 3.75 -15.90
CA GLU A 46 -8.47 2.47 -15.54
C GLU A 46 -9.57 2.08 -16.53
N CYS A 47 -10.39 3.04 -16.99
CA CYS A 47 -11.35 2.79 -18.08
C CYS A 47 -10.65 2.33 -19.36
N GLN A 48 -9.56 3.00 -19.73
CA GLN A 48 -8.76 2.68 -20.92
C GLN A 48 -8.15 1.28 -20.79
N GLU A 49 -7.55 0.93 -19.64
CA GLU A 49 -7.04 -0.40 -19.32
C GLU A 49 -8.13 -1.48 -19.46
N ARG A 50 -9.30 -1.28 -18.85
CA ARG A 50 -10.44 -2.21 -18.92
C ARG A 50 -11.08 -2.33 -20.29
N SER A 51 -10.79 -1.38 -21.18
CA SER A 51 -11.23 -1.38 -22.58
C SER A 51 -10.14 -1.79 -23.57
N GLU A 52 -9.01 -2.33 -23.06
CA GLU A 52 -7.84 -2.78 -23.82
C GLU A 52 -7.13 -1.66 -24.62
N SER A 53 -7.41 -0.40 -24.31
CA SER A 53 -6.77 0.78 -24.91
C SER A 53 -5.51 1.14 -24.11
N LEU A 54 -4.53 0.24 -24.09
CA LEU A 54 -3.38 0.30 -23.17
C LEU A 54 -2.46 1.50 -23.45
N ASP A 55 -2.24 1.87 -24.71
CA ASP A 55 -1.38 3.01 -25.05
C ASP A 55 -2.01 4.35 -24.63
N ASP A 56 -3.34 4.47 -24.74
CA ASP A 56 -4.08 5.61 -24.23
C ASP A 56 -3.96 5.71 -22.71
N ALA A 57 -4.04 4.58 -21.99
CA ALA A 57 -3.85 4.53 -20.55
C ALA A 57 -2.44 4.98 -20.14
N LYS A 58 -1.40 4.50 -20.83
CA LYS A 58 -0.01 4.95 -20.63
C LYS A 58 0.11 6.46 -20.82
N GLN A 59 -0.48 6.99 -21.90
CA GLN A 59 -0.43 8.41 -22.20
C GLN A 59 -1.19 9.26 -21.18
N THR A 60 -2.34 8.78 -20.69
CA THR A 60 -3.11 9.42 -19.62
C THR A 60 -2.29 9.53 -18.34
N TYR A 61 -1.62 8.45 -17.90
CA TYR A 61 -0.74 8.50 -16.73
C TYR A 61 0.46 9.44 -16.91
N ARG A 62 1.13 9.41 -18.08
CA ARG A 62 2.22 10.35 -18.38
C ARG A 62 1.77 11.80 -18.36
N THR A 63 0.57 12.07 -18.87
CA THR A 63 -0.02 13.41 -18.89
C THR A 63 -0.21 13.94 -17.47
N ILE A 64 -0.79 13.15 -16.57
CA ILE A 64 -0.99 13.61 -15.19
C ILE A 64 0.33 13.69 -14.42
N LEU A 65 1.30 12.80 -14.66
CA LEU A 65 2.64 12.90 -14.05
C LEU A 65 3.35 14.22 -14.40
N SER A 66 3.17 14.73 -15.62
CA SER A 66 3.73 16.04 -16.02
C SER A 66 3.15 17.23 -15.26
N ARG A 67 2.01 17.04 -14.56
CA ARG A 67 1.29 18.08 -13.81
C ARG A 67 1.42 17.94 -12.30
N ILE A 68 1.82 16.76 -11.80
CA ILE A 68 2.02 16.52 -10.38
C ILE A 68 3.47 16.88 -10.00
N ARG A 69 3.65 17.51 -8.84
CA ARG A 69 4.99 17.80 -8.32
C ARG A 69 5.72 16.50 -7.98
N PRO A 70 7.02 16.38 -8.30
CA PRO A 70 7.83 15.28 -7.79
C PRO A 70 7.81 15.20 -6.26
N ASN A 71 8.13 14.03 -5.71
CA ASN A 71 8.23 13.76 -4.26
C ASN A 71 6.90 13.94 -3.48
N THR A 72 5.75 13.84 -4.14
CA THR A 72 4.45 13.76 -3.46
C THR A 72 3.89 12.34 -3.49
N VAL A 73 2.93 12.06 -2.60
CA VAL A 73 2.25 10.76 -2.54
C VAL A 73 1.53 10.46 -3.85
N GLU A 74 0.93 11.49 -4.47
CA GLU A 74 0.24 11.38 -5.74
C GLU A 74 1.22 11.05 -6.88
N HIS A 75 2.39 11.69 -6.92
CA HIS A 75 3.40 11.39 -7.92
C HIS A 75 3.90 9.95 -7.79
N LEU A 76 4.19 9.51 -6.56
CA LEU A 76 4.58 8.14 -6.29
C LEU A 76 3.49 7.16 -6.72
N GLU A 77 2.24 7.38 -6.31
CA GLU A 77 1.10 6.51 -6.62
C GLU A 77 0.87 6.36 -8.13
N VAL A 78 0.86 7.47 -8.87
CA VAL A 78 0.67 7.45 -10.33
C VAL A 78 1.87 6.82 -11.04
N SER A 79 3.10 7.06 -10.57
CA SER A 79 4.29 6.44 -11.16
C SER A 79 4.24 4.91 -11.03
N ILE A 80 3.77 4.41 -9.88
CA ILE A 80 3.58 2.97 -9.67
C ILE A 80 2.46 2.41 -10.54
N LEU A 81 1.33 3.12 -10.69
CA LEU A 81 0.27 2.70 -11.61
C LEU A 81 0.78 2.60 -13.06
N LEU A 82 1.56 3.59 -13.51
CA LEU A 82 2.20 3.54 -14.83
C LEU A 82 3.17 2.37 -14.96
N ALA A 83 4.03 2.14 -13.96
CA ALA A 83 4.99 1.04 -13.98
C ALA A 83 4.28 -0.34 -14.01
N GLU A 84 3.19 -0.51 -13.26
CA GLU A 84 2.40 -1.74 -13.31
C GLU A 84 1.72 -1.95 -14.67
N LEU A 85 1.21 -0.88 -15.29
CA LEU A 85 0.65 -0.96 -16.64
C LEU A 85 1.71 -1.34 -17.67
N LEU A 86 2.89 -0.72 -17.61
CA LEU A 86 4.02 -1.04 -18.49
C LEU A 86 4.48 -2.49 -18.30
N ASP A 87 4.54 -2.96 -17.05
CA ASP A 87 4.88 -4.34 -16.71
C ASP A 87 3.85 -5.34 -17.28
N LYS A 88 2.55 -5.02 -17.20
CA LYS A 88 1.49 -5.82 -17.87
C LYS A 88 1.67 -5.84 -19.39
N CYS A 89 2.15 -4.75 -19.99
CA CYS A 89 2.42 -4.65 -21.42
C CYS A 89 3.76 -5.31 -21.82
N SER A 90 4.53 -5.83 -20.86
CA SER A 90 5.90 -6.34 -21.08
C SER A 90 6.91 -5.28 -21.54
N ASP A 91 6.63 -4.00 -21.33
CA ASP A 91 7.50 -2.86 -21.67
C ASP A 91 8.60 -2.68 -20.61
N THR A 92 9.44 -3.71 -20.45
CA THR A 92 10.41 -3.83 -19.34
C THR A 92 11.36 -2.63 -19.26
N GLU A 93 11.86 -2.13 -20.39
CA GLU A 93 12.75 -0.98 -20.42
C GLU A 93 12.09 0.26 -19.83
N GLU A 94 10.83 0.52 -20.20
CA GLU A 94 10.09 1.66 -19.68
C GLU A 94 9.76 1.50 -18.18
N VAL A 95 9.45 0.29 -17.71
CA VAL A 95 9.29 0.02 -16.28
C VAL A 95 10.55 0.44 -15.53
N LEU A 96 11.72 0.03 -16.01
CA LEU A 96 12.99 0.35 -15.38
C LEU A 96 13.24 1.86 -15.37
N GLN A 97 12.94 2.58 -16.45
CA GLN A 97 13.04 4.03 -16.51
C GLN A 97 12.15 4.73 -15.47
N VAL A 98 10.92 4.25 -15.26
CA VAL A 98 10.02 4.80 -14.23
C VAL A 98 10.58 4.52 -12.83
N LEU A 99 11.03 3.29 -12.57
CA LEU A 99 11.61 2.91 -11.28
C LEU A 99 12.91 3.68 -10.98
N ASP A 100 13.75 3.96 -11.97
CA ASP A 100 14.97 4.77 -11.82
C ASP A 100 14.65 6.20 -11.41
N LYS A 101 13.64 6.81 -12.02
CA LYS A 101 13.17 8.15 -11.63
C LYS A 101 12.64 8.18 -10.20
N LEU A 102 11.95 7.12 -9.78
CA LEU A 102 11.48 6.99 -8.40
C LEU A 102 12.62 6.77 -7.40
N GLU A 103 13.68 6.07 -7.78
CA GLU A 103 14.86 5.91 -6.94
C GLU A 103 15.62 7.23 -6.72
N GLN A 104 15.64 8.10 -7.73
CA GLN A 104 16.25 9.44 -7.66
C GLN A 104 15.39 10.45 -6.88
N ALA A 105 14.12 10.15 -6.66
CA ALA A 105 13.20 10.99 -5.90
C ALA A 105 13.52 10.95 -4.40
N ALA A 106 13.27 12.07 -3.71
CA ALA A 106 13.43 12.11 -2.26
C ALA A 106 12.38 11.20 -1.60
N PRO A 107 12.74 10.41 -0.58
CA PRO A 107 11.79 9.57 0.13
C PRO A 107 10.74 10.43 0.85
N ILE A 108 9.51 9.94 0.87
CA ILE A 108 8.40 10.58 1.59
C ILE A 108 8.48 10.12 3.05
N GLU A 109 8.70 11.07 3.97
CA GLU A 109 8.72 10.79 5.40
C GLU A 109 7.32 10.44 5.91
N ILE A 110 7.19 9.35 6.68
CA ILE A 110 5.88 8.84 7.11
C ILE A 110 5.60 9.01 8.61
N ASP A 111 6.62 9.28 9.43
CA ASP A 111 6.52 9.16 10.90
C ASP A 111 5.48 10.10 11.52
N ASP A 112 5.36 11.33 10.99
CA ASP A 112 4.46 12.37 11.52
C ASP A 112 3.08 12.42 10.84
N MET A 113 2.80 11.49 9.93
CA MET A 113 1.55 11.48 9.17
C MET A 113 0.41 10.77 9.90
N GLU A 114 -0.84 11.09 9.53
CA GLU A 114 -2.00 10.35 10.01
C GLU A 114 -1.90 8.86 9.64
N ASN A 115 -2.29 7.95 10.54
CA ASN A 115 -2.23 6.48 10.32
C ASN A 115 -2.82 6.02 8.97
N ARG A 116 -3.87 6.68 8.47
CA ARG A 116 -4.48 6.37 7.17
C ARG A 116 -3.53 6.70 6.01
N VAL A 117 -2.88 7.84 6.09
CA VAL A 117 -1.89 8.32 5.11
C VAL A 117 -0.63 7.44 5.18
N GLN A 118 -0.14 7.13 6.38
CA GLN A 118 0.95 6.17 6.59
C GLN A 118 0.67 4.83 5.92
N LYS A 119 -0.54 4.28 6.16
CA LYS A 119 -0.97 3.03 5.54
C LYS A 119 -1.02 3.14 4.01
N LYS A 120 -1.52 4.24 3.47
CA LYS A 120 -1.56 4.48 2.02
C LYS A 120 -0.13 4.46 1.45
N ILE A 121 0.77 5.28 1.99
CA ILE A 121 2.15 5.40 1.53
C ILE A 121 2.90 4.07 1.64
N CYS A 122 2.79 3.37 2.77
CA CYS A 122 3.41 2.05 2.94
C CYS A 122 2.91 1.03 1.89
N ASN A 123 1.62 1.08 1.52
CA ASN A 123 1.08 0.20 0.48
C ASN A 123 1.60 0.56 -0.92
N VAL A 124 1.82 1.85 -1.21
CA VAL A 124 2.40 2.27 -2.49
C VAL A 124 3.87 1.87 -2.56
N TYR A 125 4.66 2.10 -1.51
CA TYR A 125 6.04 1.62 -1.46
C TYR A 125 6.15 0.09 -1.50
N LYS A 126 5.21 -0.63 -0.91
CA LYS A 126 5.13 -2.10 -1.07
C LYS A 126 5.03 -2.48 -2.55
N ARG A 127 4.17 -1.80 -3.32
CA ARG A 127 4.03 -2.05 -4.76
C ARG A 127 5.30 -1.71 -5.53
N GLU A 128 5.93 -0.56 -5.24
CA GLU A 128 7.26 -0.20 -5.79
C GLU A 128 8.31 -1.28 -5.53
N ALA A 129 8.38 -1.75 -4.29
CA ALA A 129 9.34 -2.76 -3.90
C ALA A 129 9.10 -4.08 -4.65
N LEU A 130 7.84 -4.53 -4.73
CA LEU A 130 7.51 -5.77 -5.44
C LEU A 130 7.83 -5.69 -6.94
N LEU A 131 7.63 -4.54 -7.58
CA LEU A 131 8.09 -4.31 -8.95
C LEU A 131 9.61 -4.41 -9.05
N ASN A 132 10.35 -3.72 -8.17
CA ASN A 132 11.81 -3.82 -8.14
C ASN A 132 12.29 -5.26 -7.95
N TYR A 133 11.66 -6.02 -7.07
CA TYR A 133 11.95 -7.44 -6.86
C TYR A 133 11.70 -8.25 -8.13
N LYS A 134 10.53 -8.07 -8.79
CA LYS A 134 10.18 -8.76 -10.04
C LYS A 134 11.20 -8.51 -11.15
N HIS A 135 11.73 -7.30 -11.25
CA HIS A 135 12.72 -6.91 -12.25
C HIS A 135 14.19 -7.10 -11.77
N GLY A 136 14.42 -7.90 -10.72
CA GLY A 136 15.76 -8.28 -10.27
C GLY A 136 16.55 -7.20 -9.53
N ARG A 137 15.93 -6.05 -9.22
CA ARG A 137 16.51 -4.93 -8.46
C ARG A 137 16.38 -5.16 -6.97
N HIS A 138 16.95 -6.27 -6.50
CA HIS A 138 16.82 -6.73 -5.11
C HIS A 138 17.39 -5.75 -4.09
N GLU A 139 18.45 -5.02 -4.44
CA GLU A 139 19.02 -4.01 -3.55
C GLU A 139 18.05 -2.85 -3.30
N ARG A 140 17.37 -2.39 -4.35
CA ARG A 140 16.32 -1.36 -4.24
C ARG A 140 15.11 -1.89 -3.48
N PHE A 141 14.69 -3.14 -3.73
CA PHE A 141 13.65 -3.80 -2.94
C PHE A 141 13.97 -3.76 -1.44
N VAL A 142 15.19 -4.15 -1.04
CA VAL A 142 15.62 -4.09 0.36
C VAL A 142 15.69 -2.65 0.87
N GLY A 143 16.21 -1.72 0.07
CA GLY A 143 16.28 -0.30 0.41
C GLY A 143 14.92 0.31 0.75
N ILE A 144 13.85 -0.13 0.07
CA ILE A 144 12.47 0.29 0.35
C ILE A 144 11.88 -0.50 1.54
N MET A 145 11.97 -1.83 1.50
CA MET A 145 11.22 -2.68 2.44
C MET A 145 11.81 -2.71 3.84
N LEU A 146 13.14 -2.64 3.99
CA LEU A 146 13.77 -2.69 5.31
C LEU A 146 13.27 -1.57 6.24
N PRO A 147 13.33 -0.28 5.88
CA PRO A 147 12.83 0.78 6.76
C PRO A 147 11.33 0.66 7.04
N ILE A 148 10.52 0.28 6.04
CA ILE A 148 9.08 0.08 6.21
C ILE A 148 8.80 -1.07 7.19
N LEU A 149 9.48 -2.21 7.07
CA LEU A 149 9.27 -3.34 7.97
C LEU A 149 9.70 -3.01 9.40
N LEU A 150 10.81 -2.29 9.57
CA LEU A 150 11.26 -1.80 10.88
C LEU A 150 10.25 -0.83 11.51
N PHE A 151 9.57 -0.02 10.70
CA PHE A 151 8.50 0.88 11.13
C PHE A 151 7.20 0.13 11.47
N VAL A 152 6.76 -0.83 10.63
CA VAL A 152 5.46 -1.50 10.76
C VAL A 152 5.45 -2.58 11.84
N TRP A 153 6.55 -3.31 12.08
CA TRP A 153 6.58 -4.40 13.08
C TRP A 153 6.22 -3.94 14.50
N PRO A 154 6.79 -2.85 15.03
CA PRO A 154 6.39 -2.30 16.32
C PRO A 154 4.91 -1.90 16.38
N GLN A 155 4.36 -1.37 15.28
CA GLN A 155 2.96 -1.00 15.21
C GLN A 155 2.02 -2.20 15.21
N SER A 156 2.35 -3.24 14.45
CA SER A 156 1.60 -4.51 14.46
C SER A 156 1.55 -5.12 15.86
N LYS A 157 2.68 -5.10 16.60
CA LYS A 157 2.73 -5.53 18.00
C LYS A 157 1.75 -4.73 18.88
N ALA A 158 1.83 -3.40 18.81
CA ALA A 158 0.96 -2.52 19.59
C ALA A 158 -0.53 -2.76 19.27
N TYR A 159 -0.87 -2.94 17.99
CA TYR A 159 -2.22 -3.28 17.54
C TYR A 159 -2.72 -4.58 18.17
N TYR A 160 -1.94 -5.66 18.08
CA TYR A 160 -2.35 -6.95 18.62
C TYR A 160 -2.46 -6.95 20.14
N GLN A 161 -1.58 -6.24 20.84
CA GLN A 161 -1.67 -6.06 22.29
C GLN A 161 -2.96 -5.33 22.69
N ALA A 162 -3.28 -4.21 22.03
CA ALA A 162 -4.50 -3.44 22.26
C ALA A 162 -5.78 -4.27 21.98
N LYS A 163 -5.76 -5.06 20.91
CA LYS A 163 -6.86 -5.97 20.55
C LYS A 163 -7.06 -7.08 21.59
N ALA A 164 -5.97 -7.63 22.14
CA ALA A 164 -6.02 -8.64 23.19
C ALA A 164 -6.56 -8.09 24.52
N SER A 165 -6.18 -6.86 24.92
CA SER A 165 -6.73 -6.21 26.11
C SER A 165 -8.22 -5.90 25.97
N LEU A 166 -8.67 -5.49 24.77
CA LEU A 166 -10.10 -5.25 24.51
C LEU A 166 -10.92 -6.54 24.63
N ARG A 167 -10.39 -7.69 24.21
CA ARG A 167 -11.06 -8.99 24.36
C ARG A 167 -11.17 -9.41 25.82
N ARG A 168 -10.11 -9.26 26.61
CA ARG A 168 -10.11 -9.55 28.05
C ARG A 168 -11.10 -8.67 28.81
N GLY A 169 -11.08 -7.36 28.57
CA GLY A 169 -12.03 -6.44 29.20
C GLY A 169 -13.50 -6.63 28.76
N LYS A 170 -13.76 -7.27 27.61
CA LYS A 170 -15.11 -7.71 27.23
C LYS A 170 -15.55 -8.99 27.94
N ALA A 171 -14.63 -9.93 28.19
CA ALA A 171 -14.90 -11.14 28.97
C ALA A 171 -15.22 -10.79 30.43
N GLU A 172 -14.40 -9.93 31.05
CA GLU A 172 -14.60 -9.48 32.44
C GLU A 172 -15.90 -8.67 32.64
N LYS A 173 -16.43 -8.02 31.59
CA LYS A 173 -17.73 -7.34 31.63
C LYS A 173 -18.92 -8.29 31.63
N LYS A 174 -18.77 -9.53 31.15
CA LYS A 174 -19.80 -10.56 31.29
C LYS A 174 -19.92 -11.06 32.74
N ASP A 175 -18.84 -10.92 33.53
CA ASP A 175 -18.77 -11.36 34.94
C ASP A 175 -19.15 -10.26 35.97
N GLY A 176 -20.00 -9.31 35.57
CA GLY A 176 -20.81 -8.52 36.52
C GLY A 176 -20.16 -7.32 37.24
N LYS A 177 -18.87 -7.01 37.05
CA LYS A 177 -18.26 -5.81 37.67
C LYS A 177 -17.94 -4.71 36.65
N ARG A 178 -18.84 -3.72 36.54
CA ARG A 178 -18.63 -2.46 35.78
C ARG A 178 -17.47 -1.65 36.39
N ARG A 179 -16.23 -1.84 35.91
CA ARG A 179 -15.14 -0.86 36.13
C ARG A 179 -15.18 0.23 35.05
N ARG A 180 -14.98 1.48 35.49
CA ARG A 180 -15.01 2.72 34.70
C ARG A 180 -14.02 2.66 33.53
N ARG A 181 -14.49 3.14 32.37
CA ARG A 181 -13.77 3.21 31.10
C ARG A 181 -12.65 4.26 31.15
N THR A 182 -11.40 3.84 31.02
CA THR A 182 -10.40 4.59 30.25
C THR A 182 -10.23 3.83 28.94
N MET A 183 -11.15 4.07 27.99
CA MET A 183 -10.98 3.54 26.63
C MET A 183 -9.86 4.33 25.98
N SER A 184 -8.69 3.70 25.82
CA SER A 184 -7.73 4.17 24.83
C SER A 184 -8.41 4.05 23.47
N GLN A 185 -8.91 5.19 22.95
CA GLN A 185 -9.48 5.35 21.61
C GLN A 185 -8.43 5.13 20.50
N HIS A 186 -7.19 4.86 20.88
CA HIS A 186 -6.01 4.51 20.10
C HIS A 186 -5.93 3.11 19.48
N VAL A 187 -6.96 2.51 18.86
CA VAL A 187 -6.68 1.30 18.06
C VAL A 187 -5.95 1.73 16.79
N LYS A 188 -4.61 1.70 16.83
CA LYS A 188 -3.74 1.97 15.68
C LYS A 188 -4.18 1.13 14.49
N ILE A 189 -4.20 1.71 13.30
CA ILE A 189 -4.59 0.98 12.08
C ILE A 189 -3.49 -0.02 11.77
N LEU A 190 -3.86 -1.27 11.49
CA LEU A 190 -2.91 -2.25 10.99
C LEU A 190 -2.54 -1.89 9.53
N ILE A 191 -1.27 -1.58 9.30
CA ILE A 191 -0.74 -1.15 8.00
C ILE A 191 -0.74 -2.33 7.02
N PHE A 192 -0.05 -3.43 7.35
CA PHE A 192 -0.01 -4.66 6.57
C PHE A 192 -0.63 -5.83 7.32
N ALA A 193 -1.21 -6.78 6.58
CA ALA A 193 -1.58 -8.06 7.18
C ALA A 193 -0.32 -8.79 7.67
N GLU A 194 -0.45 -9.59 8.73
CA GLU A 194 0.69 -10.30 9.33
C GLU A 194 1.37 -11.26 8.36
N GLU A 195 0.59 -11.93 7.51
CA GLU A 195 1.12 -12.83 6.47
C GLU A 195 1.94 -12.07 5.42
N GLU A 196 1.42 -10.94 4.91
CA GLU A 196 2.16 -10.09 3.98
C GLU A 196 3.47 -9.59 4.61
N GLN A 197 3.38 -9.10 5.85
CA GLN A 197 4.52 -8.59 6.57
C GLN A 197 5.58 -9.67 6.80
N PHE A 198 5.15 -10.89 7.13
CA PHE A 198 6.04 -12.03 7.33
C PHE A 198 6.73 -12.45 6.02
N LYS A 199 5.99 -12.57 4.92
CA LYS A 199 6.54 -12.90 3.60
C LYS A 199 7.62 -11.90 3.18
N MET A 200 7.30 -10.61 3.21
CA MET A 200 8.26 -9.55 2.86
C MET A 200 9.47 -9.53 3.80
N THR A 201 9.30 -9.89 5.07
CA THR A 201 10.41 -10.04 6.01
C THR A 201 11.36 -11.16 5.60
N ILE A 202 10.83 -12.32 5.17
CA ILE A 202 11.64 -13.43 4.67
C ILE A 202 12.40 -13.02 3.41
N ASP A 203 11.72 -12.42 2.44
CA ASP A 203 12.34 -12.00 1.19
C ASP A 203 13.48 -11.00 1.44
N CYS A 204 13.25 -10.02 2.32
CA CYS A 204 14.26 -9.04 2.73
C CYS A 204 15.44 -9.69 3.47
N VAL A 205 15.18 -10.57 4.45
CA VAL A 205 16.24 -11.29 5.19
C VAL A 205 17.08 -12.16 4.24
N THR A 206 16.45 -12.83 3.28
CA THR A 206 17.13 -13.70 2.32
C THR A 206 18.18 -12.91 1.53
N TRP A 207 17.79 -11.75 0.98
CA TRP A 207 18.73 -10.89 0.25
C TRP A 207 19.82 -10.29 1.16
N LEU A 208 19.46 -9.87 2.38
CA LEU A 208 20.41 -9.34 3.35
C LEU A 208 21.47 -10.37 3.76
N ILE A 209 21.11 -11.65 3.87
CA ILE A 209 22.06 -12.74 4.14
C ILE A 209 23.00 -12.93 2.94
N GLN A 210 22.46 -12.97 1.72
CA GLN A 210 23.26 -13.12 0.49
C GLN A 210 24.28 -11.99 0.34
N THR A 211 23.91 -10.76 0.70
CA THR A 211 24.78 -9.57 0.68
C THR A 211 25.60 -9.38 1.97
N ARG A 212 25.53 -10.32 2.92
CA ARG A 212 26.26 -10.32 4.21
C ARG A 212 25.96 -9.12 5.11
N ARG A 213 24.80 -8.49 4.98
CA ARG A 213 24.32 -7.35 5.78
C ARG A 213 23.75 -7.80 7.14
N MET A 214 24.55 -8.53 7.92
CA MET A 214 24.11 -9.24 9.15
C MET A 214 23.67 -8.33 10.30
N ARG A 215 24.00 -7.03 10.29
CA ARG A 215 23.48 -6.06 11.26
C ARG A 215 21.99 -5.82 11.03
N GLU A 216 21.58 -5.67 9.78
CA GLU A 216 20.20 -5.41 9.40
C GLU A 216 19.33 -6.65 9.53
N VAL A 217 19.87 -7.84 9.19
CA VAL A 217 19.21 -9.13 9.48
C VAL A 217 18.83 -9.20 10.95
N ARG A 218 19.76 -8.90 11.86
CA ARG A 218 19.51 -8.93 13.31
C ARG A 218 18.42 -7.94 13.70
N ALA A 219 18.53 -6.69 13.27
CA ALA A 219 17.54 -5.66 13.57
C ALA A 219 16.12 -6.05 13.14
N LEU A 220 15.99 -6.53 11.89
CA LEU A 220 14.71 -6.93 11.33
C LEU A 220 14.12 -8.17 12.03
N VAL A 221 14.94 -9.19 12.28
CA VAL A 221 14.54 -10.40 12.99
C VAL A 221 14.13 -10.11 14.44
N ASP A 222 14.85 -9.23 15.13
CA ASP A 222 14.52 -8.87 16.52
C ASP A 222 13.21 -8.09 16.60
N CYS A 223 12.95 -7.16 15.67
CA CYS A 223 11.66 -6.49 15.53
C CYS A 223 10.53 -7.50 15.27
N ALA A 224 10.70 -8.40 14.30
CA ALA A 224 9.67 -9.40 13.96
C ALA A 224 9.38 -10.36 15.13
N LYS A 225 10.43 -10.88 15.80
CA LYS A 225 10.30 -11.76 16.97
C LYS A 225 9.53 -11.11 18.10
N ALA A 226 9.83 -9.84 18.39
CA ALA A 226 9.16 -9.09 19.45
C ALA A 226 7.65 -8.96 19.20
N SER A 227 7.23 -8.93 17.93
CA SER A 227 5.84 -8.82 17.51
C SER A 227 5.13 -10.18 17.45
N LEU A 228 5.78 -11.22 16.93
CA LEU A 228 5.21 -12.57 16.82
C LEU A 228 5.01 -13.26 18.17
N ARG A 229 5.86 -12.98 19.18
CA ARG A 229 5.70 -13.53 20.55
C ARG A 229 4.37 -13.15 21.21
N VAL A 230 3.76 -12.04 20.81
CA VAL A 230 2.42 -11.64 21.30
C VAL A 230 1.32 -12.56 20.76
N ASN A 231 1.52 -13.18 19.59
CA ASN A 231 0.57 -14.07 18.92
C ASN A 231 0.82 -15.57 19.19
N ALA A 232 1.97 -15.95 19.76
CA ALA A 232 2.35 -17.35 20.01
C ALA A 232 1.38 -18.12 20.94
N VAL A 233 0.63 -17.43 21.81
CA VAL A 233 -0.44 -18.04 22.62
C VAL A 233 -1.59 -18.57 21.74
N ARG A 234 -1.79 -17.99 20.56
CA ARG A 234 -2.84 -18.34 19.60
C ARG A 234 -2.36 -19.42 18.62
N VAL A 235 -1.12 -19.34 18.17
CA VAL A 235 -0.51 -20.35 17.27
C VAL A 235 -0.35 -21.70 17.98
N LYS A 236 0.04 -21.73 19.26
CA LYS A 236 0.07 -22.98 20.04
C LYS A 236 -1.30 -23.66 20.16
N LYS A 237 -2.40 -22.89 20.20
CA LYS A 237 -3.76 -23.45 20.32
C LYS A 237 -4.28 -24.03 19.00
N ASN A 238 -3.86 -23.47 17.86
CA ASN A 238 -4.26 -23.95 16.54
C ASN A 238 -3.34 -25.06 16.02
N ALA A 239 -2.05 -25.05 16.36
CA ALA A 239 -1.11 -26.12 15.98
C ALA A 239 -1.42 -27.47 16.67
N LEU A 240 -2.02 -27.45 17.87
CA LEU A 240 -2.50 -28.66 18.56
C LEU A 240 -3.79 -29.24 17.97
N GLY A 241 -4.56 -28.48 17.19
CA GLY A 241 -5.76 -28.98 16.50
C GLY A 241 -5.50 -29.50 15.08
N PHE A 242 -4.29 -29.29 14.55
CA PHE A 242 -3.84 -29.85 13.27
C PHE A 242 -3.04 -31.16 13.44
N LEU A 243 -2.77 -31.56 14.68
CA LEU A 243 -2.06 -32.80 15.04
C LEU A 243 -2.90 -33.71 15.96
N SER A 244 -4.21 -33.46 16.04
CA SER A 244 -5.19 -34.30 16.75
C SER A 244 -6.21 -34.86 15.77
#